data_AF-A0A8S1NWW4-F1
#
_entry.id   AF-A0A8S1NWW4-F1
#
_cell.length_a   1.000
_cell.length_b   1.000
_cell.length_c   1.000
_cell.angle_alpha   90.00
_cell.angle_beta   90.00
_cell.angle_gamma   90.00
#
_symmetry.space_group_name_H-M   'P 1'
#
loop_
_entity.id
_entity.type
_entity.pdbx_description
1 polymer ?
#
loop_
_entity_poly.entity_id
_entity_poly.type
_entity_poly.pdbx_seq_one_letter_code
_entity_poly.pdbx_strand_id
1 'polypeptide(L)'
;MFKGQHQLPDFIAVILVYGIIFSEYYAFVFIFLPPFLNKHGSITYLIGIEFTIIFIFLNLAYIMIQYTKPGYPPKDLAKHYHERTLEDIKQRTKKMTEKINKHRQRRMQNHIELHDENDDEIVIKQFYYMVLAILFKHYNQFHTVLNVIIQNYQELIIVKNVINVY
;
A
#
# COMPACT_ATOMS: atom_id res chain seq x y z
N MET A 1 -18.65 15.20 -24.85
CA MET A 1 -19.32 14.39 -23.81
C MET A 1 -19.51 12.98 -24.36
N PHE A 2 -18.50 12.11 -24.24
CA PHE A 2 -18.59 10.71 -24.66
C PHE A 2 -18.92 9.85 -23.43
N LYS A 3 -20.21 9.78 -23.10
CA LYS A 3 -20.74 8.88 -22.06
C LYS A 3 -21.44 7.72 -22.77
N GLY A 4 -20.80 6.56 -22.89
CA GLY A 4 -21.54 5.39 -23.37
C GLY A 4 -20.74 4.14 -23.72
N GLN A 5 -19.49 4.26 -24.20
CA GLN A 5 -18.80 3.10 -24.80
C GLN A 5 -17.82 2.36 -23.88
N HIS A 6 -17.50 2.89 -22.69
CA HIS A 6 -16.53 2.26 -21.77
C HIS A 6 -17.14 1.49 -20.58
N GLN A 7 -18.45 1.60 -20.33
CA GLN A 7 -19.03 1.06 -19.08
C GLN A 7 -18.98 -0.48 -18.99
N LEU A 8 -19.16 -1.17 -20.10
CA LEU A 8 -19.22 -2.64 -20.16
C LEU A 8 -17.83 -3.31 -19.98
N PRO A 9 -16.78 -2.91 -20.72
CA PRO A 9 -15.45 -3.48 -20.51
C PRO A 9 -14.86 -3.12 -19.13
N ASP A 10 -15.11 -1.91 -18.63
CA ASP A 10 -14.64 -1.51 -17.29
C ASP A 10 -15.33 -2.32 -16.19
N PHE A 11 -16.62 -2.62 -16.34
CA PHE A 11 -17.37 -3.45 -15.40
C PHE A 11 -16.91 -4.92 -15.41
N ILE A 12 -16.56 -5.47 -16.59
CA ILE A 12 -15.98 -6.81 -16.69
C ILE A 12 -14.64 -6.90 -15.97
N ALA A 13 -13.80 -5.87 -16.08
CA ALA A 13 -12.53 -5.82 -15.36
C ALA A 13 -12.73 -5.87 -13.83
N VAL A 14 -13.74 -5.15 -13.32
CA VAL A 14 -14.11 -5.19 -11.89
C VAL A 14 -14.55 -6.59 -11.46
N ILE A 15 -15.39 -7.26 -12.26
CA ILE A 15 -15.82 -8.64 -11.97
C ILE A 15 -14.64 -9.60 -11.93
N LEU A 16 -13.71 -9.49 -12.89
CA LEU A 16 -12.54 -10.37 -12.95
C LEU A 16 -11.65 -10.20 -11.72
N VAL A 17 -11.39 -8.96 -11.29
CA VAL A 17 -10.58 -8.69 -10.11
C VAL A 17 -11.26 -9.24 -8.85
N TYR A 18 -12.57 -9.04 -8.68
CA TYR A 18 -13.30 -9.66 -7.57
C TYR A 18 -13.26 -11.18 -7.64
N GLY A 19 -13.41 -11.78 -8.83
CA GLY A 19 -13.30 -13.22 -9.03
C GLY A 19 -11.98 -13.78 -8.53
N ILE A 20 -10.86 -13.13 -8.88
CA ILE A 20 -9.52 -13.50 -8.41
C ILE A 20 -9.39 -13.35 -6.89
N ILE A 21 -9.81 -12.20 -6.35
CA ILE A 21 -9.74 -11.91 -4.91
C ILE A 21 -10.51 -12.98 -4.10
N PHE A 22 -11.74 -13.31 -4.51
CA PHE A 22 -12.55 -14.33 -3.84
C PHE A 22 -11.99 -15.74 -4.04
N SER A 23 -11.44 -16.08 -5.21
CA SER A 23 -10.85 -17.39 -5.45
C SER A 23 -9.60 -17.60 -4.59
N GLU A 24 -8.75 -16.58 -4.43
CA GLU A 24 -7.57 -16.65 -3.57
C GLU A 24 -7.95 -16.80 -2.10
N TYR A 25 -8.97 -16.08 -1.64
CA TYR A 25 -9.50 -16.25 -0.28
C TYR A 25 -10.03 -17.65 -0.04
N TYR A 26 -10.81 -18.17 -0.99
CA TYR A 26 -11.34 -19.53 -0.92
C TYR A 26 -10.23 -20.57 -0.88
N ALA A 27 -9.25 -20.47 -1.79
CA ALA A 27 -8.12 -21.39 -1.83
C ALA A 27 -7.34 -21.35 -0.52
N PHE A 28 -7.03 -20.17 0.00
CA PHE A 28 -6.30 -20.04 1.25
C PHE A 28 -7.07 -20.66 2.44
N VAL A 29 -8.33 -20.26 2.65
CA VAL A 29 -9.09 -20.65 3.84
C VAL A 29 -9.52 -22.11 3.82
N PHE A 30 -9.93 -22.64 2.65
CA PHE A 30 -10.50 -23.99 2.57
C PHE A 30 -9.51 -25.05 2.10
N ILE A 31 -8.47 -24.68 1.35
CA ILE A 31 -7.50 -25.64 0.81
C ILE A 31 -6.20 -25.61 1.61
N PHE A 32 -5.64 -24.43 1.88
CA PHE A 32 -4.31 -24.32 2.53
C PHE A 32 -4.34 -24.28 4.06
N LEU A 33 -5.32 -23.59 4.65
CA LEU A 33 -5.40 -23.41 6.10
C LEU A 33 -5.62 -24.73 6.88
N PRO A 34 -6.51 -25.66 6.45
CA PRO A 34 -6.77 -26.88 7.22
C PRO A 34 -5.56 -27.84 7.31
N PRO A 35 -4.81 -28.11 6.22
CA PRO A 35 -3.56 -28.87 6.30
C PRO A 35 -2.50 -28.20 7.19
N PHE A 36 -2.41 -26.86 7.15
CA PHE A 36 -1.53 -26.09 8.02
C PHE A 36 -1.92 -26.21 9.49
N LEU A 37 -3.22 -26.20 9.78
CA LEU A 37 -3.77 -26.33 11.14
C LEU A 37 -3.35 -27.66 11.76
N ASN A 38 -3.45 -28.73 10.98
CA ASN A 38 -3.03 -30.07 11.42
C ASN A 38 -1.51 -30.16 11.70
N LYS A 39 -0.70 -29.33 11.04
CA LYS A 39 0.77 -29.36 11.16
C LYS A 39 1.33 -28.39 12.20
N HIS A 40 0.73 -27.21 12.35
CA HIS A 40 1.26 -26.09 13.14
C HIS A 40 0.35 -25.69 14.31
N GLY A 41 -0.81 -26.33 14.47
CA GLY A 41 -1.71 -26.13 15.59
C GLY A 41 -2.17 -24.68 15.72
N SER A 42 -2.09 -24.13 16.94
CA SER A 42 -2.66 -22.82 17.28
C SER A 42 -2.08 -21.63 16.50
N ILE A 43 -0.83 -21.72 16.03
CA ILE A 43 -0.18 -20.69 15.20
C ILE A 43 -0.96 -20.48 13.90
N THR A 44 -1.61 -21.51 13.38
CA THR A 44 -2.40 -21.42 12.15
C THR A 44 -3.62 -20.51 12.30
N TYR A 45 -4.21 -20.42 13.49
CA TYR A 45 -5.30 -19.47 13.73
C TYR A 45 -4.83 -18.02 13.63
N LEU A 46 -3.62 -17.71 14.12
CA LEU A 46 -3.04 -16.38 13.97
C LEU A 46 -2.81 -16.04 12.49
N ILE A 47 -2.25 -16.98 11.73
CA ILE A 47 -2.05 -16.83 10.28
C ILE A 47 -3.39 -16.60 9.56
N GLY A 48 -4.44 -17.35 9.91
CA GLY A 48 -5.77 -17.18 9.35
C GLY A 48 -6.41 -15.83 9.70
N ILE A 49 -6.22 -15.35 10.93
CA ILE A 49 -6.70 -14.03 11.37
C ILE A 49 -5.98 -12.92 10.62
N GLU A 50 -4.64 -12.97 10.55
CA GLU A 50 -3.83 -11.99 9.81
C GLU A 50 -4.24 -11.92 8.34
N PHE A 51 -4.39 -13.07 7.69
CA PHE A 51 -4.84 -13.13 6.30
C PHE A 51 -6.24 -12.53 6.12
N THR A 52 -7.17 -12.82 7.02
CA THR A 52 -8.55 -12.28 6.96
C THR A 52 -8.56 -10.76 7.12
N ILE A 53 -7.73 -10.21 8.00
CA ILE A 53 -7.58 -8.76 8.18
C ILE A 53 -7.06 -8.11 6.90
N ILE A 54 -5.99 -8.67 6.30
CA ILE A 54 -5.43 -8.18 5.03
C ILE A 54 -6.50 -8.22 3.93
N PHE A 55 -7.25 -9.31 3.84
CA PHE A 55 -8.32 -9.48 2.87
C PHE A 55 -9.42 -8.42 3.01
N ILE A 56 -9.85 -8.11 4.24
CA ILE A 56 -10.85 -7.06 4.51
C ILE A 56 -10.33 -5.69 4.06
N PHE A 57 -9.09 -5.33 4.42
CA PHE A 57 -8.51 -4.05 4.02
C PHE A 57 -8.33 -3.92 2.51
N LEU A 58 -7.93 -5.00 1.84
CA LEU A 58 -7.81 -5.03 0.37
C LEU A 58 -9.17 -4.77 -0.29
N ASN A 59 -10.22 -5.44 0.17
CA ASN A 59 -11.58 -5.25 -0.37
C ASN A 59 -12.10 -3.83 -0.11
N LEU A 60 -11.92 -3.30 1.10
CA LEU A 60 -12.32 -1.93 1.45
C LEU A 60 -11.60 -0.90 0.59
N ALA A 61 -10.29 -1.04 0.41
CA ALA A 61 -9.50 -0.16 -0.45
C ALA A 61 -9.98 -0.22 -1.91
N TYR A 62 -10.27 -1.42 -2.41
CA TYR A 62 -10.77 -1.60 -3.76
C TYR A 62 -12.15 -0.97 -3.98
N ILE A 63 -13.07 -1.12 -3.02
CA ILE A 63 -14.38 -0.45 -3.02
C ILE A 63 -14.20 1.07 -2.99
N MET A 64 -13.35 1.60 -2.10
CA MET A 64 -13.11 3.04 -2.00
C MET A 64 -12.63 3.61 -3.33
N ILE A 65 -11.70 2.95 -4.02
CA ILE A 65 -11.19 3.40 -5.31
C ILE A 65 -12.29 3.42 -6.38
N GLN A 66 -13.18 2.42 -6.40
CA GLN A 66 -14.26 2.36 -7.39
C GLN A 66 -15.32 3.45 -7.19
N TYR A 67 -15.71 3.71 -5.95
CA TYR A 67 -16.82 4.62 -5.65
C TYR A 67 -16.39 6.07 -5.39
N THR A 68 -15.10 6.31 -5.14
CA THR A 68 -14.57 7.67 -4.97
C THR A 68 -14.49 8.35 -6.33
N LYS A 69 -15.37 9.33 -6.55
CA LYS A 69 -15.33 10.15 -7.75
C LYS A 69 -14.06 11.01 -7.75
N PRO A 70 -13.40 11.19 -8.91
CA PRO A 70 -12.28 12.11 -9.01
C PRO A 70 -12.75 13.52 -8.62
N GLY A 71 -11.91 14.25 -7.89
CA GLY A 71 -12.18 15.65 -7.56
C GLY A 71 -12.32 16.48 -8.83
N TYR A 72 -13.43 17.22 -8.94
CA TYR A 72 -13.63 18.14 -10.04
C TYR A 72 -13.01 19.51 -9.71
N PRO A 73 -12.49 20.24 -10.71
CA PRO A 73 -12.01 21.59 -10.47
C PRO A 73 -13.16 22.47 -9.92
N PRO A 74 -12.87 23.32 -8.91
CA PRO A 74 -13.89 24.20 -8.35
C PRO A 74 -14.48 25.12 -9.42
N LYS A 75 -15.80 25.35 -9.37
CA LYS A 75 -16.54 26.16 -10.35
C LYS A 75 -15.98 27.58 -10.51
N ASP A 76 -15.34 28.10 -9.46
CA ASP A 76 -14.73 29.43 -9.43
C ASP A 76 -13.48 29.55 -10.31
N LEU A 77 -12.79 28.44 -10.59
CA LEU A 77 -11.69 28.46 -11.56
C LEU A 77 -12.21 28.56 -12.99
N ALA A 78 -13.30 27.87 -13.33
CA ALA A 78 -13.77 27.73 -14.71
C ALA A 78 -14.45 28.99 -15.25
N LYS A 79 -15.19 29.75 -14.42
CA LYS A 79 -15.90 30.96 -14.85
C LYS A 79 -14.97 32.11 -15.26
N HIS A 80 -13.74 32.13 -14.78
CA HIS A 80 -12.86 33.29 -14.91
C HIS A 80 -11.86 33.23 -16.07
N TYR A 81 -11.82 32.13 -16.82
CA TYR A 81 -10.97 32.01 -18.01
C TYR A 81 -11.61 32.57 -19.27
N HIS A 82 -12.94 32.67 -19.35
CA HIS A 82 -13.62 33.08 -20.57
C HIS A 82 -13.77 34.60 -20.73
N GLU A 83 -13.73 35.35 -19.61
CA GLU A 83 -14.00 36.80 -19.60
C GLU A 83 -12.73 37.66 -19.47
N ARG A 84 -11.53 37.06 -19.43
CA ARG A 84 -10.29 37.79 -19.11
C ARG A 84 -9.30 37.79 -20.26
N THR A 85 -8.83 38.98 -20.63
CA THR A 85 -7.70 39.18 -21.55
C THR A 85 -6.43 38.54 -20.98
N LEU A 86 -5.59 37.99 -21.86
CA LEU A 86 -4.30 37.36 -21.52
C LEU A 86 -3.40 38.25 -20.65
N GLU A 87 -3.49 39.57 -20.81
CA GLU A 87 -2.74 40.56 -20.02
C GLU A 87 -3.17 40.58 -18.55
N ASP A 88 -4.46 40.45 -18.28
CA ASP A 88 -5.03 40.43 -16.94
C ASP A 88 -4.67 39.14 -16.19
N ILE A 89 -4.63 38.02 -16.92
CA ILE A 89 -4.12 36.74 -16.42
C ILE A 89 -2.63 36.86 -16.10
N LYS A 90 -1.83 37.45 -16.98
CA LYS A 90 -0.37 37.63 -16.78
C LYS A 90 -0.06 38.53 -15.57
N GLN A 91 -0.81 39.62 -15.39
CA GLN A 91 -0.67 40.50 -14.23
C GLN A 91 -1.07 39.82 -12.92
N ARG A 92 -2.17 39.05 -12.90
CA ARG A 92 -2.58 38.29 -11.71
C ARG A 92 -1.60 37.18 -11.36
N THR A 93 -1.10 36.44 -12.34
CA THR A 93 -0.08 35.42 -12.12
C THR A 93 1.17 36.04 -11.50
N LYS A 94 1.64 37.19 -12.02
CA LYS A 94 2.78 37.91 -11.43
C LYS A 94 2.54 38.29 -9.96
N LYS A 95 1.39 38.87 -9.64
CA LYS A 95 1.01 39.23 -8.25
C LYS A 95 0.91 38.00 -7.34
N MET A 96 0.40 36.89 -7.85
CA MET A 96 0.25 35.64 -7.10
C MET A 96 1.61 34.98 -6.84
N THR A 97 2.50 34.96 -7.84
CA THR A 97 3.88 34.47 -7.71
C THR A 97 4.67 35.29 -6.69
N GLU A 98 4.53 36.62 -6.70
CA GLU A 98 5.16 37.50 -5.68
C GLU A 98 4.65 37.20 -4.27
N LYS A 99 3.33 36.96 -4.10
CA LYS A 99 2.75 36.60 -2.80
C LYS A 99 3.23 35.23 -2.31
N ILE A 100 3.33 34.25 -3.21
CA ILE A 100 3.84 32.90 -2.90
C ILE A 100 5.31 32.98 -2.50
N ASN A 101 6.14 33.71 -3.25
CA ASN A 101 7.57 33.86 -2.93
C ASN A 101 7.79 34.54 -1.57
N LYS A 102 7.02 35.60 -1.27
CA LYS A 102 7.08 36.27 0.04
C LYS A 102 6.64 35.33 1.19
N HIS A 103 5.64 34.49 0.96
CA HIS A 103 5.23 33.50 1.95
C HIS A 103 6.26 32.37 2.13
N ARG A 104 6.88 31.91 1.03
CA ARG A 104 7.95 30.89 1.06
C ARG A 104 9.20 31.41 1.79
N GLN A 105 9.60 32.66 1.56
CA GLN A 105 10.70 33.30 2.28
C GLN A 105 10.44 33.40 3.78
N ARG A 106 9.22 33.77 4.19
CA ARG A 106 8.82 33.77 5.61
C ARG A 106 8.85 32.39 6.24
N ARG A 107 8.39 31.34 5.53
CA ARG A 107 8.49 29.96 6.02
C ARG A 107 9.93 29.48 6.14
N MET A 108 10.82 29.87 5.21
CA MET A 108 12.25 29.56 5.32
C MET A 108 12.90 30.24 6.53
N GLN A 109 12.57 31.52 6.80
CA GLN A 109 13.04 32.20 8.01
C GLN A 109 12.54 31.52 9.28
N ASN A 110 11.25 31.20 9.37
CA ASN A 110 10.70 30.51 10.54
C ASN A 110 11.26 29.08 10.71
N HIS A 111 11.60 28.37 9.63
CA HIS A 111 12.27 27.07 9.71
C HIS A 111 13.71 27.17 10.24
N ILE A 112 14.40 28.28 9.98
CA ILE A 112 15.74 28.54 10.53
C ILE A 112 15.64 28.84 12.04
N GLU A 113 14.61 29.56 12.48
CA GLU A 113 14.36 29.85 13.90
C GLU A 113 13.91 28.63 14.72
N LEU A 114 13.23 27.65 14.11
CA LEU A 114 12.77 26.42 14.77
C LEU A 114 13.84 25.31 14.88
N HIS A 115 15.04 25.51 14.31
CA HIS A 115 16.13 24.52 14.36
C HIS A 115 17.03 24.65 15.61
N ASP A 116 16.75 25.61 16.52
CA ASP A 116 17.44 25.75 17.82
C ASP A 116 16.81 24.89 18.95
N GLU A 117 15.67 24.24 18.71
CA GLU A 117 15.05 23.26 19.63
C GLU A 117 15.35 21.82 19.17
N ASN A 118 16.63 21.44 19.22
CA ASN A 118 17.12 20.20 18.60
C ASN A 118 17.32 19.02 19.58
N ASP A 119 16.42 18.84 20.55
CA ASP A 119 16.51 17.75 21.54
C ASP A 119 15.58 16.55 21.22
N ASP A 120 14.50 16.75 20.44
CA ASP A 120 13.52 15.68 20.16
C ASP A 120 13.90 14.75 18.99
N GLU A 121 14.78 15.22 18.07
CA GLU A 121 15.16 14.45 16.87
C GLU A 121 16.07 13.25 17.20
N ILE A 122 16.80 13.32 18.31
CA ILE A 122 17.73 12.26 18.76
C ILE A 122 16.94 11.03 19.25
N VAL A 123 15.86 11.24 20.00
CA VAL A 123 15.06 10.17 20.59
C VAL A 123 14.32 9.38 19.50
N ILE A 124 13.76 10.08 18.51
CA ILE A 124 13.06 9.45 17.38
C ILE A 124 14.02 8.62 16.51
N LYS A 125 15.23 9.13 16.25
CA LYS A 125 16.27 8.38 15.52
C LYS A 125 16.68 7.10 16.26
N GLN A 126 16.88 7.17 17.58
CA GLN A 126 17.23 5.98 18.37
C GLN A 126 16.12 4.93 18.38
N PHE A 127 14.86 5.35 18.51
CA PHE A 127 13.71 4.44 18.44
C PHE A 127 13.59 3.77 17.06
N TYR A 128 13.77 4.54 15.98
CA TYR A 128 13.74 4.00 14.61
C TYR A 128 14.82 2.93 14.37
N TYR A 129 16.07 3.17 14.82
CA TYR A 129 17.14 2.17 14.69
C TYR A 129 16.90 0.92 15.54
N MET A 130 16.30 1.06 16.72
CA MET A 130 15.93 -0.08 17.57
C MET A 130 14.89 -0.98 16.89
N VAL A 131 13.84 -0.38 16.30
CA VAL A 131 12.82 -1.13 15.55
C VAL A 131 13.43 -1.83 14.34
N LEU A 132 14.32 -1.15 13.60
CA LEU A 132 15.01 -1.74 12.45
C LEU A 132 15.86 -2.96 12.84
N ALA A 133 16.56 -2.89 13.97
CA ALA A 133 17.39 -3.99 14.48
C ALA A 133 16.55 -5.22 14.89
N ILE A 134 15.38 -5.01 15.50
CA ILE A 134 14.45 -6.09 15.87
C ILE A 134 13.90 -6.76 14.61
N LEU A 135 13.51 -5.98 13.60
CA LEU A 135 13.03 -6.50 12.31
C LEU A 135 14.11 -7.31 11.59
N PHE A 136 15.35 -6.84 11.57
CA PHE A 136 16.47 -7.55 10.93
C PHE A 136 16.79 -8.87 11.64
N LYS A 137 16.71 -8.90 12.98
CA LYS A 137 16.89 -10.13 13.76
C LYS A 137 15.80 -11.17 13.46
N HIS A 138 14.55 -10.73 13.34
CA HIS A 138 13.43 -11.62 13.00
C HIS A 138 13.52 -12.12 11.55
N TYR A 139 13.93 -11.27 10.60
CA TYR A 139 14.17 -11.68 9.21
C TYR A 139 15.22 -12.80 9.10
N ASN A 140 16.34 -12.66 9.82
CA ASN A 140 17.38 -13.69 9.81
C ASN A 140 16.88 -15.02 10.41
N GLN A 141 16.14 -14.97 11.53
CA GLN A 141 15.55 -16.18 12.11
C GLN A 141 14.55 -16.85 11.16
N PHE A 142 13.72 -16.06 10.48
CA PHE A 142 12.77 -16.57 9.51
C PHE A 142 13.47 -17.24 8.31
N HIS A 143 14.54 -16.64 7.80
CA HIS A 143 15.31 -17.18 6.69
C HIS A 143 16.01 -18.51 7.05
N THR A 144 16.50 -18.66 8.27
CA THR A 144 17.09 -19.93 8.74
C THR A 144 16.05 -21.04 8.81
N VAL A 145 14.85 -20.72 9.34
CA VAL A 145 13.73 -21.67 9.39
C VAL A 145 13.28 -22.06 7.98
N LEU A 146 13.20 -21.10 7.05
CA LEU A 146 12.85 -21.36 5.66
C LEU A 146 13.85 -22.32 4.98
N ASN A 147 15.15 -22.13 5.22
CA ASN A 147 16.19 -23.01 4.66
C ASN A 147 16.11 -24.43 5.20
N VAL A 148 15.83 -24.61 6.49
CA VAL A 148 15.63 -25.94 7.10
C VAL A 148 14.38 -26.62 6.52
N ILE A 149 13.31 -25.87 6.28
CA ILE A 149 12.09 -26.40 5.64
C ILE A 149 12.38 -26.84 4.20
N ILE A 150 13.15 -26.06 3.43
CA ILE A 150 13.52 -26.41 2.05
C ILE A 150 14.38 -27.68 2.02
N GLN A 151 15.37 -27.81 2.91
CA GLN A 151 16.22 -29.02 3.00
C GLN A 151 15.40 -30.27 3.32
N ASN A 152 14.54 -30.20 4.33
CA ASN A 152 13.66 -31.33 4.68
C ASN A 152 12.71 -31.72 3.54
N TYR A 153 12.25 -30.75 2.73
CA TYR A 153 11.40 -31.03 1.57
C TYR A 153 12.17 -31.71 0.44
N GLN A 154 13.43 -31.33 0.21
CA GLN A 154 14.30 -31.97 -0.78
C GLN A 154 14.64 -33.41 -0.40
N GLU A 155 14.95 -33.68 0.87
CA GLU A 155 15.19 -35.04 1.37
C GLU A 155 13.95 -35.92 1.21
N LEU A 156 12.76 -35.38 1.49
CA LEU A 156 11.50 -36.10 1.32
C LEU A 156 11.22 -36.47 -0.15
N ILE A 157 11.54 -35.57 -1.10
CA ILE A 157 11.43 -35.84 -2.54
C ILE A 157 12.39 -36.97 -2.96
N ILE A 158 13.62 -36.97 -2.45
CA ILE A 158 14.62 -38.00 -2.75
C ILE A 158 14.15 -39.36 -2.24
N VAL A 159 13.68 -39.44 -0.98
CA VAL A 159 13.15 -40.69 -0.40
C VAL A 159 11.93 -41.19 -1.18
N LYS A 160 11.01 -40.30 -1.57
CA LYS A 160 9.85 -40.65 -2.38
C LYS A 160 10.25 -41.19 -3.75
N ASN A 161 11.28 -40.64 -4.38
CA ASN A 161 11.80 -41.12 -5.67
C ASN A 161 12.54 -42.46 -5.54
N VAL A 162 13.23 -42.72 -4.43
CA VAL A 162 13.89 -44.02 -4.18
C VAL A 162 12.86 -45.13 -3.94
N ILE A 163 11.78 -44.85 -3.20
CA ILE A 163 10.70 -45.82 -2.95
C ILE A 163 9.92 -46.15 -4.23
N ASN A 164 9.79 -45.20 -5.16
CA ASN A 164 9.05 -45.40 -6.41
C ASN A 164 9.85 -46.12 -7.52
N VAL A 165 11.12 -46.45 -7.25
CA VAL A 165 12.03 -47.14 -8.17
C VAL A 165 12.21 -48.62 -7.80
N TYR A 166 11.72 -49.06 -6.63
CA TYR A 166 11.62 -50.46 -6.21
C TYR A 166 10.17 -50.95 -6.31
#